data_AF-A0A0W0Y065-F1
#
_entry.id   AF-A0A0W0Y065-F1
#
_cell.length_a   1.000
_cell.length_b   1.000
_cell.length_c   1.000
_cell.angle_alpha   90.00
_cell.angle_beta   90.00
_cell.angle_gamma   90.00
#
_symmetry.space_group_name_H-M   'P 1'
#
loop_
_entity.id
_entity.type
_entity.pdbx_description
1 polymer ?
#
loop_
_entity_poly.entity_id
_entity_poly.type
_entity_poly.pdbx_seq_one_letter_code
_entity_poly.pdbx_strand_id
1 'polypeptide(L)'
;MKKRKDDALSLHNPRLLCASYYAFLAVIGTILIDAFLFLIGFEQILPVFLAVALAGFIACVFGFLFGKRIVHCPRPYPLKVFLYGFLMVSAAMPFYDFLFLYFLKEYDTYFSIVPYSPDWLNIYFFVLRNSIIIVGWWLAILSGFAAVYLRGHLVYIILHSEMEQRDFRLKRKTISRQKRL
;
A
#
# COMPACT_ATOMS: atom_id res chain seq x y z
N MET A 1 18.13 20.74 -25.50
CA MET A 1 17.05 19.80 -25.08
C MET A 1 16.35 20.36 -23.84
N LYS A 2 15.16 20.97 -23.97
CA LYS A 2 14.37 21.43 -22.82
C LYS A 2 14.02 20.20 -21.96
N LYS A 3 14.58 20.09 -20.75
CA LYS A 3 14.11 19.14 -19.73
C LYS A 3 12.63 19.48 -19.47
N ARG A 4 11.70 18.78 -20.13
CA ARG A 4 10.28 18.85 -19.77
C ARG A 4 10.21 18.50 -18.29
N LYS A 5 9.83 19.46 -17.45
CA LYS A 5 9.53 19.18 -16.05
C LYS A 5 8.50 18.07 -16.07
N ASP A 6 8.82 16.91 -15.48
CA ASP A 6 7.88 15.79 -15.43
C ASP A 6 6.63 16.31 -14.70
N ASP A 7 5.51 16.47 -15.42
CA ASP A 7 4.29 17.09 -14.88
C ASP A 7 3.76 16.33 -13.67
N ALA A 8 4.15 15.07 -13.55
CA ALA A 8 3.89 14.19 -12.43
C ALA A 8 4.61 14.62 -11.11
N LEU A 9 5.48 15.64 -11.13
CA LEU A 9 6.01 16.36 -9.95
C LEU A 9 5.11 17.52 -9.48
N SER A 10 4.07 17.88 -10.26
CA SER A 10 3.15 18.98 -9.92
C SER A 10 1.92 18.52 -9.13
N LEU A 11 1.77 17.21 -8.91
CA LEU A 11 0.64 16.64 -8.17
C LEU A 11 0.63 17.16 -6.73
N HIS A 12 -0.47 17.79 -6.33
CA HIS A 12 -0.57 18.48 -5.04
C HIS A 12 -0.59 17.49 -3.85
N ASN A 13 -1.23 16.32 -4.01
CA ASN A 13 -1.48 15.36 -2.94
C ASN A 13 -0.98 13.93 -3.27
N PRO A 14 0.33 13.71 -3.48
CA PRO A 14 0.90 12.41 -3.82
C PRO A 14 0.76 11.36 -2.71
N ARG A 15 0.76 11.80 -1.45
CA ARG A 15 0.73 10.90 -0.29
C ARG A 15 -0.62 10.22 -0.14
N LEU A 16 -1.71 10.98 -0.30
CA LEU A 16 -3.07 10.47 -0.19
C LEU A 16 -3.36 9.44 -1.29
N LEU A 17 -2.90 9.73 -2.51
CA LEU A 17 -3.05 8.82 -3.64
C LEU A 17 -2.33 7.48 -3.41
N CYS A 18 -1.07 7.52 -2.96
CA CYS A 18 -0.34 6.31 -2.63
C CYS A 18 -0.98 5.55 -1.47
N ALA A 19 -1.42 6.25 -0.42
CA ALA A 19 -2.06 5.65 0.74
C ALA A 19 -3.32 4.88 0.33
N SER A 20 -4.21 5.48 -0.46
CA SER A 20 -5.43 4.81 -0.93
C SER A 20 -5.11 3.65 -1.86
N TYR A 21 -4.21 3.83 -2.82
CA TYR A 21 -3.81 2.79 -3.76
C TYR A 21 -3.27 1.54 -3.06
N TYR A 22 -2.35 1.72 -2.12
CA TYR A 22 -1.77 0.59 -1.37
C TYR A 22 -2.75 -0.01 -0.37
N ALA A 23 -3.65 0.78 0.23
CA ALA A 23 -4.73 0.24 1.04
C ALA A 23 -5.65 -0.68 0.24
N PHE A 24 -6.07 -0.29 -0.98
CA PHE A 24 -6.87 -1.14 -1.86
C PHE A 24 -6.12 -2.41 -2.27
N LEU A 25 -4.84 -2.28 -2.64
CA LEU A 25 -4.01 -3.45 -2.97
C LEU A 25 -3.86 -4.40 -1.79
N ALA A 26 -3.71 -3.88 -0.57
CA ALA A 26 -3.63 -4.70 0.63
C ALA A 26 -4.94 -5.44 0.89
N VAL A 27 -6.08 -4.77 0.79
CA VAL A 27 -7.41 -5.41 0.94
C VAL A 27 -7.56 -6.56 -0.06
N ILE A 28 -7.31 -6.30 -1.35
CA ILE A 28 -7.42 -7.31 -2.41
C ILE A 28 -6.42 -8.45 -2.17
N GLY A 29 -5.17 -8.11 -1.84
CA GLY A 29 -4.10 -9.08 -1.58
C GLY A 29 -4.41 -9.98 -0.40
N THR A 30 -4.90 -9.43 0.71
CA THR A 30 -5.28 -10.20 1.90
C THR A 30 -6.44 -11.14 1.61
N ILE A 31 -7.47 -10.69 0.89
CA ILE A 31 -8.60 -11.55 0.48
C ILE A 31 -8.11 -12.69 -0.43
N LEU A 32 -7.22 -12.40 -1.39
CA LEU A 32 -6.67 -13.42 -2.29
C LEU A 32 -5.82 -14.45 -1.54
N ILE A 33 -4.98 -14.00 -0.60
CA ILE A 33 -4.16 -14.88 0.23
C ILE A 33 -5.05 -15.76 1.12
N ASP A 34 -6.07 -15.18 1.77
CA ASP A 34 -6.99 -15.91 2.63
C ASP A 34 -7.78 -16.97 1.83
N ALA A 35 -8.31 -16.59 0.65
CA ALA A 35 -8.99 -17.52 -0.23
C ALA A 35 -8.07 -18.66 -0.71
N PHE A 36 -6.81 -18.36 -1.02
CA PHE A 36 -5.83 -19.37 -1.43
C PHE A 36 -5.49 -20.34 -0.30
N LEU A 37 -5.31 -19.83 0.93
CA LEU A 37 -5.08 -20.66 2.11
C LEU A 37 -6.29 -21.56 2.42
N PHE A 38 -7.50 -21.00 2.31
CA PHE A 38 -8.74 -21.75 2.46
C PHE A 38 -8.86 -22.90 1.44
N LEU A 39 -8.49 -22.66 0.18
CA LEU A 39 -8.50 -23.68 -0.87
C LEU A 39 -7.50 -24.83 -0.61
N ILE A 40 -6.39 -24.55 0.09
CA ILE A 40 -5.39 -25.55 0.48
C ILE A 40 -5.84 -26.34 1.73
N GLY A 41 -6.95 -25.94 2.37
CA GLY A 41 -7.51 -26.61 3.54
C GLY A 41 -7.02 -26.06 4.88
N PHE A 42 -6.43 -24.86 4.89
CA PHE A 42 -6.16 -24.16 6.15
C PHE A 42 -7.46 -23.52 6.67
N GLU A 43 -7.76 -23.77 7.95
CA GLU A 43 -8.86 -23.07 8.63
C GLU A 43 -8.51 -21.61 8.87
N GLN A 44 -9.53 -20.75 8.94
CA GLN A 44 -9.36 -19.31 9.16
C GLN A 44 -8.83 -19.05 10.56
N ILE A 45 -7.51 -18.81 10.65
CA ILE A 45 -6.79 -18.50 11.89
C ILE A 45 -7.26 -17.18 12.50
N LEU A 46 -7.66 -16.20 11.68
CA LEU A 46 -8.12 -14.88 12.09
C LEU A 46 -9.40 -14.53 11.32
N PRO A 47 -10.37 -13.82 11.93
CA PRO A 47 -11.49 -13.29 11.18
C PRO A 47 -11.01 -12.44 10.00
N VAL A 48 -11.47 -12.76 8.79
CA VAL A 48 -11.06 -12.09 7.54
C VAL A 48 -11.18 -10.58 7.64
N PHE A 49 -12.25 -10.10 8.27
CA PHE A 49 -12.47 -8.67 8.50
C PHE A 49 -11.31 -8.01 9.25
N LEU A 50 -10.79 -8.66 10.30
CA LEU A 50 -9.70 -8.12 11.12
C LEU A 50 -8.38 -8.13 10.35
N ALA A 51 -8.09 -9.21 9.61
CA ALA A 51 -6.90 -9.31 8.77
C ALA A 51 -6.89 -8.22 7.67
N VAL A 52 -8.03 -8.02 7.01
CA VAL A 52 -8.19 -7.01 5.96
C VAL A 52 -8.09 -5.59 6.52
N ALA A 53 -8.74 -5.32 7.66
CA ALA A 53 -8.67 -4.01 8.32
C ALA A 53 -7.23 -3.68 8.73
N LEU A 54 -6.51 -4.67 9.28
CA LEU A 54 -5.12 -4.52 9.72
C LEU A 54 -4.18 -4.27 8.54
N ALA A 55 -4.28 -5.10 7.50
CA ALA A 55 -3.47 -4.97 6.29
C ALA A 55 -3.72 -3.63 5.60
N GLY A 56 -4.99 -3.25 5.45
CA GLY A 56 -5.38 -1.97 4.86
C GLY A 56 -4.85 -0.77 5.66
N PHE A 57 -4.96 -0.80 6.99
CA PHE A 57 -4.46 0.27 7.85
C PHE A 57 -2.95 0.44 7.73
N ILE A 58 -2.19 -0.65 7.84
CA ILE A 58 -0.72 -0.62 7.75
C ILE A 58 -0.28 -0.17 6.35
N ALA A 59 -0.88 -0.72 5.30
CA ALA A 59 -0.58 -0.32 3.92
C ALA A 59 -0.90 1.16 3.65
N CYS A 60 -1.96 1.69 4.26
CA CYS A 60 -2.30 3.11 4.18
C CYS A 60 -1.21 3.99 4.81
N VAL A 61 -0.76 3.66 6.03
CA VAL A 61 0.28 4.40 6.75
C VAL A 61 1.61 4.37 5.98
N PHE A 62 2.05 3.19 5.55
CA PHE A 62 3.30 3.04 4.81
C PHE A 62 3.21 3.64 3.40
N GLY A 63 2.07 3.51 2.73
CA GLY A 63 1.79 4.17 1.45
C GLY A 63 1.80 5.70 1.55
N PHE A 64 1.30 6.26 2.65
CA PHE A 64 1.39 7.70 2.92
C PHE A 64 2.84 8.16 3.13
N LEU A 65 3.62 7.39 3.90
CA LEU A 65 5.01 7.70 4.24
C LEU A 65 5.93 7.65 3.01
N PHE A 66 5.81 6.60 2.20
CA PHE A 66 6.62 6.39 1.00
C PHE A 66 6.07 7.08 -0.24
N GLY A 67 4.79 7.50 -0.24
CA GLY A 67 4.11 8.00 -1.42
C GLY A 67 4.73 9.24 -2.03
N LYS A 68 5.26 10.16 -1.22
CA LYS A 68 6.01 11.32 -1.77
C LYS A 68 7.27 10.88 -2.52
N ARG A 69 8.00 9.88 -2.02
CA ARG A 69 9.25 9.40 -2.65
C ARG A 69 8.97 8.61 -3.93
N ILE A 70 7.90 7.81 -3.94
CA ILE A 70 7.44 7.05 -5.10
C ILE A 70 6.95 8.00 -6.21
N VAL A 71 6.09 8.95 -5.87
CA VAL A 71 5.53 9.89 -6.85
C VAL A 71 6.56 10.94 -7.25
N HIS A 72 7.28 11.61 -6.37
CA HIS A 72 8.17 12.70 -6.81
C HIS A 72 9.54 12.22 -7.32
N CYS A 73 9.73 10.93 -7.62
CA CYS A 73 11.01 10.43 -8.11
C CYS A 73 11.32 10.98 -9.51
N PRO A 74 12.46 11.68 -9.70
CA PRO A 74 12.90 12.15 -11.02
C PRO A 74 13.45 10.98 -11.86
N ARG A 75 13.41 11.10 -13.20
CA ARG A 75 14.00 10.10 -14.10
C ARG A 75 15.52 9.97 -13.87
N PRO A 76 16.10 8.76 -14.00
CA PRO A 76 15.46 7.47 -14.26
C PRO A 76 14.75 6.92 -13.01
N TYR A 77 13.45 6.66 -13.12
CA TYR A 77 12.59 6.31 -11.99
C TYR A 77 12.23 4.81 -11.83
N PRO A 78 12.20 3.92 -12.84
CA PRO A 78 11.56 2.62 -12.67
C PRO A 78 12.26 1.77 -11.60
N LEU A 79 13.59 1.72 -11.59
CA LEU A 79 14.35 0.92 -10.64
C LEU A 79 14.30 1.50 -9.22
N LYS A 80 14.33 2.83 -9.09
CA LYS A 80 14.23 3.53 -7.79
C LYS A 80 12.84 3.37 -7.18
N VAL A 81 11.80 3.52 -8.00
CA VAL A 81 10.40 3.39 -7.58
C VAL A 81 10.08 1.95 -7.21
N PHE A 82 10.59 0.97 -7.98
CA PHE A 82 10.51 -0.44 -7.63
C PHE A 82 11.14 -0.69 -6.24
N LEU A 83 12.36 -0.19 -6.02
CA LEU A 83 13.05 -0.35 -4.75
C LEU A 83 12.29 0.30 -3.59
N TYR A 84 11.67 1.47 -3.80
CA TYR A 84 10.81 2.09 -2.78
C TYR A 84 9.58 1.24 -2.45
N GLY A 85 8.91 0.65 -3.46
CA GLY A 85 7.78 -0.25 -3.25
C GLY A 85 8.17 -1.54 -2.52
N PHE A 86 9.31 -2.12 -2.89
CA PHE A 86 9.89 -3.28 -2.23
C PHE A 86 10.20 -2.97 -0.75
N LEU A 87 10.97 -1.90 -0.51
CA LEU A 87 11.40 -1.50 0.84
C LEU A 87 10.21 -1.10 1.71
N MET A 88 9.17 -0.51 1.13
CA MET A 88 7.94 -0.19 1.84
C MET A 88 7.25 -1.45 2.38
N VAL A 89 7.10 -2.52 1.58
CA VAL A 89 6.49 -3.78 2.06
C VAL A 89 7.40 -4.48 3.06
N SER A 90 8.70 -4.56 2.79
CA SER A 90 9.66 -5.15 3.72
C SER A 90 9.67 -4.43 5.07
N ALA A 91 9.47 -3.11 5.08
CA ALA A 91 9.36 -2.32 6.31
C ALA A 91 7.98 -2.43 6.98
N ALA A 92 6.90 -2.62 6.21
CA ALA A 92 5.53 -2.75 6.74
C ALA A 92 5.25 -4.13 7.36
N MET A 93 5.87 -5.17 6.82
CA MET A 93 5.64 -6.57 7.18
C MET A 93 5.92 -6.88 8.66
N PRO A 94 7.03 -6.44 9.27
CA PRO A 94 7.25 -6.63 10.71
C PRO A 94 6.15 -6.03 11.59
N PHE A 95 5.62 -4.86 11.20
CA PHE A 95 4.52 -4.23 11.94
C PHE A 95 3.22 -5.00 11.75
N TYR A 96 2.96 -5.52 10.55
CA TYR A 96 1.79 -6.37 10.31
C TYR A 96 1.85 -7.64 11.14
N ASP A 97 2.97 -8.38 11.09
CA ASP A 97 3.13 -9.63 11.85
C ASP A 97 3.06 -9.37 13.37
N PHE A 98 3.58 -8.24 13.84
CA PHE A 98 3.48 -7.85 15.25
C PHE A 98 2.04 -7.61 15.69
N LEU A 99 1.29 -6.77 14.96
CA LEU A 99 -0.10 -6.52 15.32
C LEU A 99 -0.97 -7.76 15.11
N PHE A 100 -0.69 -8.57 14.08
CA PHE A 100 -1.38 -9.83 13.83
C PHE A 100 -1.23 -10.77 15.03
N LEU A 101 -0.01 -10.97 15.53
CA LEU A 101 0.22 -11.79 16.72
C LEU A 101 -0.40 -11.19 17.99
N TYR A 102 -0.37 -9.86 18.13
CA TYR A 102 -1.02 -9.18 19.23
C TYR A 102 -2.52 -9.46 19.29
N PHE A 103 -3.22 -9.36 18.15
CA PHE A 103 -4.66 -9.68 18.08
C PHE A 103 -4.92 -11.19 18.17
N LEU A 104 -4.04 -12.02 17.61
CA LEU A 104 -4.18 -13.48 17.69
C LEU A 104 -4.19 -13.97 19.14
N LYS A 105 -3.38 -13.36 20.02
CA LYS A 105 -3.37 -13.64 21.46
C LYS A 105 -4.76 -13.48 22.11
N GLU A 106 -5.57 -12.57 21.60
CA GLU A 106 -6.86 -12.22 22.19
C GLU A 106 -8.01 -13.08 21.65
N TYR A 107 -7.85 -13.65 20.46
CA TYR A 107 -8.86 -14.49 19.80
C TYR A 107 -8.65 -15.98 19.99
N ASP A 108 -7.42 -16.44 20.22
CA ASP A 108 -7.12 -17.86 20.14
C ASP A 108 -6.84 -18.51 21.50
N THR A 109 -7.61 -19.57 21.80
CA THR A 109 -7.42 -20.40 23.00
C THR A 109 -6.18 -21.31 22.85
N TYR A 110 -5.64 -21.50 21.64
CA TYR A 110 -4.40 -22.26 21.43
C TYR A 110 -3.16 -21.58 22.01
N PHE A 111 -3.18 -20.25 22.20
CA PHE A 111 -2.10 -19.54 22.89
C PHE A 111 -2.10 -19.78 24.40
N SER A 112 -3.18 -20.31 24.97
CA SER A 112 -3.23 -20.73 26.39
C SER A 112 -2.25 -21.88 26.69
N ILE A 113 -1.84 -22.63 25.67
CA ILE A 113 -0.92 -23.78 25.78
C ILE A 113 0.54 -23.32 25.70
N VAL A 114 0.80 -22.11 25.20
CA VAL A 114 2.14 -21.50 25.25
C VAL A 114 2.21 -20.72 26.56
N PRO A 115 2.87 -21.27 27.61
CA PRO A 115 2.92 -20.60 28.90
C PRO A 115 3.49 -19.21 28.72
N TYR A 116 2.95 -18.25 29.49
CA TYR A 116 3.52 -16.92 29.72
C TYR A 116 4.98 -17.07 30.15
N SER A 117 5.89 -17.16 29.18
CA SER A 117 7.32 -17.41 29.35
C SER A 117 8.07 -16.56 28.30
N PRO A 118 9.39 -16.35 28.46
CA PRO A 118 10.14 -15.25 27.84
C PRO A 118 10.31 -15.32 26.31
N ASP A 119 9.63 -16.24 25.62
CA ASP A 119 9.81 -16.56 24.20
C ASP A 119 8.84 -15.87 23.23
N TRP A 120 8.01 -14.90 23.65
CA TRP A 120 7.15 -14.15 22.72
C TRP A 120 7.96 -13.47 21.60
N LEU A 121 9.15 -12.96 21.93
CA LEU A 121 10.10 -12.44 20.96
C LEU A 121 10.59 -13.51 19.98
N ASN A 122 10.88 -14.73 20.47
CA ASN A 122 11.31 -15.84 19.62
C ASN A 122 10.20 -16.31 18.68
N ILE A 123 8.95 -16.39 19.17
CA ILE A 123 7.78 -16.69 18.33
C ILE A 123 7.59 -15.62 17.28
N TYR A 124 7.68 -14.33 17.65
CA TYR A 124 7.60 -13.22 16.71
C TYR A 124 8.68 -13.33 15.63
N PHE A 125 9.95 -13.54 15.99
CA PHE A 125 11.04 -13.69 15.01
C PHE A 125 10.87 -14.94 14.14
N PHE A 126 10.34 -16.03 14.69
CA PHE A 126 10.04 -17.24 13.95
C PHE A 126 8.93 -17.01 12.91
N VAL A 127 7.82 -16.40 13.32
CA VAL A 127 6.69 -16.05 12.43
C VAL A 127 7.16 -15.06 11.37
N LEU A 128 7.86 -14.00 11.76
CA LEU A 128 8.41 -12.99 10.85
C LEU A 128 9.31 -13.62 9.79
N ARG A 129 10.22 -14.51 10.21
CA ARG A 129 11.14 -15.20 9.29
C ARG A 129 10.39 -16.05 8.27
N ASN A 130 9.44 -16.87 8.73
CA ASN A 130 8.65 -17.74 7.84
C ASN A 130 7.76 -16.91 6.91
N SER A 131 7.09 -15.89 7.44
CA SER A 131 6.24 -14.97 6.68
C SER A 131 7.02 -14.30 5.55
N ILE A 132 8.21 -13.76 5.85
CA ILE A 132 9.09 -13.12 4.86
C ILE A 132 9.50 -14.08 3.74
N ILE A 133 9.88 -15.32 4.07
CA ILE A 133 10.36 -16.30 3.10
C ILE A 133 9.23 -16.78 2.19
N ILE A 134 8.06 -17.08 2.76
CA ILE A 134 6.97 -17.72 2.03
C ILE A 134 6.16 -16.69 1.23
N VAL A 135 5.73 -15.62 1.89
CA VAL A 135 4.77 -14.65 1.33
C VAL A 135 5.42 -13.29 1.07
N GLY A 136 6.33 -12.87 1.95
CA GLY A 136 6.93 -11.54 1.94
C GLY A 136 7.73 -11.24 0.67
N TRP A 137 8.49 -12.21 0.18
CA TRP A 137 9.24 -12.06 -1.07
C TRP A 137 8.34 -11.78 -2.27
N TRP A 138 7.28 -12.57 -2.44
CA TRP A 138 6.31 -12.39 -3.52
C TRP A 138 5.59 -11.05 -3.41
N LEU A 139 5.12 -10.70 -2.20
CA LEU A 139 4.44 -9.43 -1.95
C LEU A 139 5.35 -8.22 -2.18
N ALA A 140 6.62 -8.29 -1.78
CA ALA A 140 7.56 -7.19 -1.98
C ALA A 140 7.85 -6.96 -3.47
N ILE A 141 7.99 -8.03 -4.26
CA ILE A 141 8.14 -7.96 -5.72
C ILE A 141 6.88 -7.35 -6.36
N LEU A 142 5.70 -7.85 -6.02
CA LEU A 142 4.42 -7.34 -6.52
C LEU A 142 4.24 -5.85 -6.19
N SER A 143 4.60 -5.43 -4.97
CA SER A 143 4.55 -4.02 -4.56
C SER A 143 5.53 -3.15 -5.33
N GLY A 144 6.73 -3.66 -5.64
CA GLY A 144 7.69 -2.97 -6.49
C GLY A 144 7.11 -2.69 -7.88
N PHE A 145 6.50 -3.69 -8.52
CA PHE A 145 5.81 -3.52 -9.80
C PHE A 145 4.61 -2.57 -9.68
N ALA A 146 3.82 -2.68 -8.60
CA ALA A 146 2.70 -1.80 -8.34
C ALA A 146 3.14 -0.33 -8.19
N ALA A 147 4.30 -0.07 -7.59
CA ALA A 147 4.87 1.28 -7.47
C ALA A 147 5.23 1.85 -8.84
N VAL A 148 5.84 1.03 -9.70
CA VAL A 148 6.21 1.42 -11.07
C VAL A 148 4.95 1.72 -11.89
N TYR A 149 3.92 0.88 -11.77
CA TYR A 149 2.64 1.09 -12.43
C TYR A 149 1.94 2.37 -11.95
N LEU A 150 1.92 2.59 -10.63
CA LEU A 150 1.37 3.79 -10.01
C LEU A 150 2.01 5.06 -10.57
N ARG A 151 3.35 5.11 -10.58
CA ARG A 151 4.10 6.27 -11.10
C ARG A 151 3.97 6.42 -12.62
N GLY A 152 4.02 5.31 -13.35
CA GLY A 152 4.08 5.30 -14.81
C GLY A 152 2.75 5.57 -15.50
N HIS A 153 1.64 5.11 -14.93
CA HIS A 153 0.32 5.13 -15.58
C HIS A 153 -0.71 5.92 -14.76
N LEU A 154 -0.88 5.57 -13.48
CA LEU A 154 -1.97 6.14 -12.67
C LEU A 154 -1.80 7.65 -12.44
N VAL A 155 -0.58 8.11 -12.14
CA VAL A 155 -0.32 9.55 -11.89
C VAL A 155 -0.61 10.39 -13.14
N TYR A 156 -0.32 9.89 -14.34
CA TYR A 156 -0.58 10.62 -15.58
C TYR A 156 -2.07 10.72 -15.90
N ILE A 157 -2.84 9.65 -15.63
CA ILE A 157 -4.31 9.67 -15.79
C ILE A 157 -4.93 10.72 -14.86
N ILE A 158 -4.51 10.74 -13.59
CA ILE A 158 -5.04 11.68 -12.59
C ILE A 158 -4.66 13.11 -12.93
N LEU A 159 -3.44 13.33 -13.41
CA LEU A 159 -3.04 14.67 -13.81
C LEU A 159 -3.82 15.16 -15.03
N HIS A 160 -4.11 14.28 -15.98
CA HIS A 160 -4.92 14.61 -17.15
C HIS A 160 -6.35 15.02 -16.74
N SER A 161 -6.96 14.27 -15.80
CA SER A 161 -8.30 14.60 -15.29
C SER A 161 -8.34 15.89 -14.46
N GLU A 162 -7.31 16.17 -13.65
CA GLU A 162 -7.21 17.45 -12.92
C GLU A 162 -7.07 18.66 -13.86
N MET A 163 -6.29 18.52 -14.93
CA MET A 163 -6.13 19.57 -15.95
C MET A 163 -7.46 19.82 -16.68
N GLU A 164 -8.15 18.75 -17.10
CA GLU A 164 -9.44 18.86 -17.76
C GLU A 164 -10.49 19.52 -16.86
N GLN A 165 -10.55 19.16 -15.57
CA GLN A 165 -11.43 19.81 -14.60
C GLN A 165 -11.12 21.28 -14.34
N ARG A 166 -9.83 21.67 -14.39
CA ARG A 166 -9.45 23.09 -14.30
C ARG A 166 -9.93 23.87 -15.50
N ASP A 167 -9.80 23.32 -16.70
CA ASP A 167 -10.26 23.96 -17.94
C ASP A 167 -11.78 24.14 -17.94
N PHE A 168 -12.55 23.13 -17.50
CA PHE A 168 -14.00 23.27 -17.33
C PHE A 168 -14.39 24.36 -16.32
N ARG A 169 -13.66 24.47 -15.19
CA ARG A 169 -13.90 25.53 -14.19
C ARG A 169 -13.59 26.91 -14.73
N LEU A 170 -12.51 27.06 -15.50
CA LEU A 170 -12.14 28.32 -16.13
C LEU A 170 -13.20 28.73 -17.17
N LYS A 171 -13.61 27.80 -18.06
CA LYS A 171 -14.66 28.04 -19.05
C LYS A 171 -15.98 28.47 -18.40
N ARG A 172 -16.37 27.82 -17.29
CA ARG A 172 -17.59 28.18 -16.54
C ARG A 172 -17.49 29.57 -15.90
N LYS A 173 -16.33 29.98 -15.37
CA LYS A 173 -16.12 31.34 -14.83
C LYS A 173 -16.23 32.40 -15.93
N THR A 174 -15.66 32.16 -17.11
CA THR A 174 -15.72 33.11 -18.24
C THR A 174 -17.16 33.31 -18.72
N ILE A 175 -17.93 32.23 -18.89
CA ILE A 175 -19.35 32.28 -19.28
C ILE A 175 -20.18 33.04 -18.23
N SER A 176 -19.91 32.83 -16.94
CA SER A 176 -20.63 33.54 -15.87
C SER A 176 -20.34 35.04 -15.80
N ARG A 177 -19.12 35.48 -16.19
CA ARG A 177 -18.77 36.90 -16.29
C ARG A 177 -19.39 37.56 -17.51
N GLN A 178 -19.45 36.85 -18.62
CA GLN A 178 -20.02 37.35 -19.88
C GLN A 178 -21.55 37.51 -19.80
N LYS A 179 -22.24 36.77 -18.92
CA LYS A 179 -23.67 36.96 -18.62
C LYS A 179 -23.99 38.13 -17.68
N ARG A 180 -22.98 38.77 -17.07
CA ARG A 180 -23.16 39.91 -16.15
C ARG A 180 -22.86 41.28 -16.80
N LEU A 181 -22.41 41.28 -18.05
CA LEU A 181 -22.19 42.45 -18.91
C LEU A 181 -23.32 42.49 -19.95
#